data_AF-A0A1I0FUU4-F1
#
_entry.id   AF-A0A1I0FUU4-F1
#
_cell.length_a   1.000
_cell.length_b   1.000
_cell.length_c   1.000
_cell.angle_alpha   90.00
_cell.angle_beta   90.00
_cell.angle_gamma   90.00
#
_symmetry.space_group_name_H-M   'P 1'
#
loop_
_entity.id
_entity.type
_entity.pdbx_description
1 polymer ?
#
loop_
_entity_poly.entity_id
_entity_poly.type
_entity_poly.pdbx_seq_one_letter_code
_entity_poly.pdbx_strand_id
1 'polypeptide(L)'
;MGFFKKFLNGATEYEADIMEDEPDEEPEEDSKLTLQSISGKVIAELGRSDQVEYRNRKNEDEVSILVRRKDGENIKLISCGIPDSVSDQNELFHMMKMVTDDIGRARRNGAETIKIPTNEYDLYAYIRNRPSIDVDLDSLEESIGTDTKSSVLSDFNSDMHSGKRVDIYFTLSSIYNEEAVRILRDAYAKYKNIHFKEIHLKDNNYAFWNNAEIQNQIRQDPSAALIGVGIIGAKPSHCLALINDDRSSVIHKASVLANHQMTTREQLLEAQWLEHAAGVNRVGNKRRMSRDVIRKAIIELAIDEAKYRMPQSKIDVYADAVRALPQQNAGINLLKVPFMDKTLLKNMVPEMETGIVVEVAQRDLYYYGKEHAIEMLKQQYHWKDGESGEAICDVVFPERLREYELQALAISLRQEYVTEMNALLASNKNLSVAKAYGNVKELVNKYSTKSLQMEDQIALLDLVDNLKNENAKTSIENIIRETLTTESPFRSFGELFHKRGR
;
A
#
# COMPACT_ATOMS: atom_id res chain seq x y z
N MET A 1 40.78 27.82 -42.80
CA MET A 1 41.79 26.85 -42.31
C MET A 1 43.06 27.64 -42.04
N GLY A 2 43.67 27.69 -40.85
CA GLY A 2 43.39 27.07 -39.56
C GLY A 2 44.29 27.73 -38.51
N PHE A 3 43.64 28.40 -37.56
CA PHE A 3 44.04 28.83 -36.21
C PHE A 3 45.53 29.11 -35.89
N PHE A 4 45.86 30.42 -35.84
CA PHE A 4 47.08 30.99 -35.24
C PHE A 4 46.76 31.69 -33.91
N LYS A 5 47.68 31.54 -32.94
CA LYS A 5 47.74 32.24 -31.63
C LYS A 5 47.79 33.77 -31.73
N LYS A 6 47.20 34.46 -30.74
CA LYS A 6 47.57 35.76 -30.10
C LYS A 6 46.57 35.94 -28.93
N PHE A 7 46.89 35.86 -27.63
CA PHE A 7 47.84 36.60 -26.79
C PHE A 7 47.77 38.13 -27.01
N LEU A 8 47.04 38.85 -26.13
CA LEU A 8 47.60 39.72 -25.06
C LEU A 8 46.60 40.79 -24.57
N ASN A 9 46.52 40.86 -23.23
CA ASN A 9 46.54 42.05 -22.37
C ASN A 9 45.28 42.90 -22.09
N GLY A 10 45.05 43.02 -20.78
CA GLY A 10 44.28 44.05 -20.08
C GLY A 10 44.05 43.58 -18.65
N ALA A 11 45.10 43.43 -17.84
CA ALA A 11 45.59 44.42 -16.86
C ALA A 11 45.22 43.97 -15.42
N THR A 12 46.27 43.80 -14.62
CA THR A 12 46.34 43.66 -13.14
C THR A 12 45.54 44.78 -12.45
N GLU A 13 44.94 44.63 -11.27
CA GLU A 13 45.54 44.41 -9.93
C GLU A 13 44.32 44.53 -8.95
N TYR A 14 44.02 43.64 -7.99
CA TYR A 14 44.43 43.69 -6.58
C TYR A 14 43.72 42.57 -5.77
N GLU A 15 44.45 42.05 -4.78
CA GLU A 15 43.99 41.43 -3.50
C GLU A 15 43.10 40.19 -3.55
N ALA A 16 43.72 39.02 -3.42
CA ALA A 16 43.07 37.81 -2.93
C ALA A 16 43.43 37.64 -1.45
N ASP A 17 42.43 37.89 -0.60
CA ASP A 17 42.42 37.53 0.81
C ASP A 17 42.65 36.04 1.00
N ILE A 18 43.38 35.74 2.07
CA ILE A 18 43.69 34.43 2.61
C ILE A 18 42.36 33.75 2.98
N MET A 19 41.95 32.72 2.23
CA MET A 19 40.99 31.76 2.72
C MET A 19 41.76 30.66 3.44
N GLU A 20 41.49 30.56 4.73
CA GLU A 20 41.94 29.55 5.66
C GLU A 20 41.70 28.15 5.08
N ASP A 21 42.70 27.28 5.21
CA ASP A 21 42.57 25.85 4.99
C ASP A 21 41.40 25.34 5.85
N GLU A 22 40.26 25.03 5.21
CA GLU A 22 39.25 24.19 5.84
C GLU A 22 39.92 22.84 6.14
N PRO A 23 39.83 22.34 7.38
CA PRO A 23 40.51 21.12 7.77
C PRO A 23 39.98 19.96 6.94
N ASP A 24 40.91 19.16 6.40
CA ASP A 24 40.65 17.85 5.82
C ASP A 24 39.54 17.15 6.62
N GLU A 25 38.41 16.85 5.96
CA GLU A 25 37.35 16.03 6.53
C GLU A 25 37.97 14.76 7.13
N GLU A 26 37.90 14.63 8.46
CA GLU A 26 38.28 13.41 9.16
C GLU A 26 37.54 12.22 8.53
N PRO A 27 38.21 11.10 8.27
CA PRO A 27 37.55 9.93 7.70
C PRO A 27 36.43 9.48 8.63
N GLU A 28 35.24 9.25 8.05
CA GLU A 28 34.06 8.67 8.70
C GLU A 28 34.46 7.59 9.73
N GLU A 29 33.95 7.69 10.96
CA GLU A 29 34.18 6.71 12.03
C GLU A 29 34.02 5.27 11.49
N ASP A 30 35.11 4.49 11.58
CA ASP A 30 35.15 3.09 11.21
C ASP A 30 33.96 2.32 11.83
N SER A 31 33.01 1.85 11.00
CA SER A 31 31.94 0.98 11.48
C SER A 31 32.51 -0.35 11.96
N LYS A 32 32.69 -0.47 13.28
CA LYS A 32 33.20 -1.66 13.96
C LYS A 32 32.05 -2.55 14.40
N LEU A 33 32.17 -3.85 14.17
CA LEU A 33 31.23 -4.84 14.71
C LEU A 33 31.68 -5.24 16.12
N THR A 34 30.84 -4.98 17.12
CA THR A 34 31.10 -5.37 18.51
C THR A 34 30.57 -6.78 18.79
N LEU A 35 31.47 -7.69 19.15
CA LEU A 35 31.14 -9.04 19.59
C LEU A 35 30.88 -9.05 21.10
N GLN A 36 29.69 -9.45 21.50
CA GLN A 36 29.31 -9.58 22.91
C GLN A 36 29.08 -11.05 23.28
N SER A 37 29.30 -11.42 24.55
CA SER A 37 28.84 -12.70 25.08
C SER A 37 27.31 -12.74 25.11
N ILE A 38 26.75 -13.93 25.31
CA ILE A 38 25.30 -14.08 25.56
C ILE A 38 24.82 -13.21 26.73
N SER A 39 25.67 -13.02 27.75
CA SER A 39 25.44 -12.14 28.91
C SER A 39 25.62 -10.64 28.64
N GLY A 40 25.99 -10.23 27.42
CA GLY A 40 26.15 -8.82 27.03
C GLY A 40 27.53 -8.21 27.31
N LYS A 41 28.51 -9.02 27.74
CA LYS A 41 29.89 -8.54 27.96
C LYS A 41 30.60 -8.42 26.62
N VAL A 42 31.24 -7.29 26.34
CA VAL A 42 32.06 -7.11 25.13
C VAL A 42 33.26 -8.07 25.17
N ILE A 43 33.40 -8.88 24.13
CA ILE A 43 34.47 -9.87 23.94
C ILE A 43 35.55 -9.28 23.02
N ALA A 44 35.13 -8.68 21.90
CA ALA A 44 36.03 -8.10 20.91
C ALA A 44 35.30 -7.08 20.04
N GLU A 45 36.07 -6.17 19.45
CA GLU A 45 35.63 -5.29 18.37
C GLU A 45 36.36 -5.68 17.09
N LEU A 46 35.59 -5.85 16.02
CA LEU A 46 36.06 -6.26 14.70
C LEU A 46 36.10 -5.06 13.76
N GLY A 47 37.30 -4.68 13.34
CA GLY A 47 37.53 -3.70 12.26
C GLY A 47 37.45 -4.33 10.86
N ARG A 48 37.48 -3.48 9.82
CA ARG A 48 37.36 -3.89 8.40
C ARG A 48 38.45 -4.84 7.91
N SER A 49 39.59 -4.94 8.59
CA SER A 49 40.70 -5.81 8.21
C SER A 49 40.85 -7.08 9.05
N ASP A 50 40.06 -7.24 10.12
CA ASP A 50 40.19 -8.39 11.00
C ASP A 50 39.61 -9.63 10.34
N GLN A 51 40.19 -10.80 10.58
CA GLN A 51 39.72 -12.07 10.03
C GLN A 51 39.27 -12.99 11.14
N VAL A 52 38.06 -13.55 11.02
CA VAL A 52 37.58 -14.60 11.93
C VAL A 52 38.00 -15.93 11.33
N GLU A 53 38.91 -16.63 12.00
CA GLU A 53 39.45 -17.91 11.56
C GLU A 53 38.96 -19.02 12.47
N TYR A 54 38.51 -20.11 11.83
CA TYR A 54 38.29 -21.39 12.49
C TYR A 54 39.62 -22.15 12.56
N ARG A 55 40.07 -22.52 13.77
CA ARG A 55 41.32 -23.24 13.97
C ARG A 55 41.08 -24.62 14.57
N ASN A 56 41.38 -25.65 13.78
CA ASN A 56 41.54 -27.03 14.22
C ASN A 56 43.02 -27.41 14.05
N ARG A 57 43.79 -27.37 15.14
CA ARG A 57 45.18 -27.84 15.13
C ARG A 57 45.18 -29.32 15.46
N LYS A 58 45.73 -30.14 14.55
CA LYS A 58 45.87 -31.60 14.70
C LYS A 58 46.62 -32.09 15.95
N ASN A 59 47.16 -31.19 16.78
CA ASN A 59 47.96 -31.46 17.98
C ASN A 59 47.42 -30.77 19.25
N GLU A 60 46.24 -30.15 19.21
CA GLU A 60 45.58 -29.53 20.38
C GLU A 60 44.23 -30.24 20.60
N ASP A 61 43.91 -30.61 21.84
CA ASP A 61 42.64 -31.28 22.22
C ASP A 61 41.42 -30.34 22.16
N GLU A 62 41.52 -29.24 21.40
CA GLU A 62 40.62 -28.11 21.46
C GLU A 62 40.40 -27.50 20.07
N VAL A 63 39.16 -27.10 19.81
CA VAL A 63 38.72 -26.37 18.62
C VAL A 63 38.37 -24.95 19.04
N SER A 64 38.85 -23.97 18.27
CA SER A 64 38.62 -22.57 18.61
C SER A 64 38.26 -21.70 17.41
N ILE A 65 37.46 -20.67 17.67
CA ILE A 65 37.24 -19.55 16.76
C ILE A 65 38.10 -18.40 17.28
N LEU A 66 38.92 -17.82 16.40
CA LEU A 66 39.85 -16.76 16.72
C LEU A 66 39.60 -15.56 15.80
N VAL A 67 39.76 -14.36 16.34
CA VAL A 67 39.92 -13.14 15.54
C VAL A 67 41.39 -12.90 15.37
N ARG A 68 41.85 -12.86 14.12
CA ARG A 68 43.19 -12.43 13.75
C ARG A 68 43.15 -10.97 13.35
N ARG A 69 43.81 -10.14 14.15
CA ARG A 69 43.96 -8.72 13.89
C ARG A 69 45.15 -8.44 12.97
N LYS A 70 45.15 -7.26 12.35
CA LYS A 70 46.20 -6.80 11.42
C LYS A 70 47.60 -6.71 12.07
N ASP A 71 47.65 -6.45 13.36
CA ASP A 71 48.85 -6.38 14.20
C ASP A 71 49.42 -7.77 14.57
N GLY A 72 48.73 -8.85 14.20
CA GLY A 72 49.11 -10.23 14.51
C GLY A 72 48.60 -10.73 15.85
N GLU A 73 47.81 -9.94 16.60
CA GLU A 73 47.13 -10.38 17.80
C GLU A 73 46.00 -11.37 17.44
N ASN A 74 45.89 -12.46 18.21
CA ASN A 74 44.81 -13.43 18.07
C ASN A 74 43.93 -13.39 19.32
N ILE A 75 42.67 -12.99 19.16
CA ILE A 75 41.67 -13.02 20.23
C ILE A 75 40.85 -14.29 20.11
N LYS A 76 40.87 -15.12 21.16
CA LYS A 76 40.06 -16.35 21.22
C LYS A 76 38.62 -15.99 21.58
N LEU A 77 37.69 -16.28 20.67
CA LEU A 77 36.26 -16.02 20.87
C LEU A 77 35.57 -17.19 21.58
N ILE A 78 35.83 -18.41 21.11
CA ILE A 78 35.25 -19.65 21.63
C ILE A 78 36.33 -20.71 21.70
N SER A 79 36.20 -21.57 22.70
CA SER A 79 36.93 -22.83 22.77
C SER A 79 36.08 -23.98 23.26
N CYS A 80 36.26 -25.12 22.61
CA CYS A 80 35.58 -26.37 22.93
C CYS A 80 36.58 -27.52 22.85
N GLY A 81 36.52 -28.46 23.79
CA GLY A 81 37.26 -29.71 23.73
C GLY A 81 36.80 -30.56 22.54
N ILE A 82 37.73 -31.32 21.95
CA ILE A 82 37.42 -32.24 20.84
C ILE A 82 36.79 -33.52 21.41
N PRO A 83 35.56 -33.89 20.99
CA PRO A 83 34.95 -35.16 21.41
C PRO A 83 35.70 -36.38 20.88
N ASP A 84 35.63 -37.52 21.59
CA ASP A 84 36.29 -38.76 21.14
C ASP A 84 35.64 -39.39 19.89
N SER A 85 34.35 -39.11 19.67
CA SER A 85 33.54 -39.67 18.59
C SER A 85 33.64 -38.83 17.31
N VAL A 86 33.87 -39.47 16.17
CA VAL A 86 33.90 -38.80 14.85
C VAL A 86 32.55 -38.13 14.51
N SER A 87 31.43 -38.71 14.97
CA SER A 87 30.11 -38.12 14.78
C SER A 87 29.98 -36.79 15.54
N ASP A 88 30.42 -36.78 16.80
CA ASP A 88 30.28 -35.63 17.69
C ASP A 88 31.30 -34.54 17.33
N GLN A 89 32.49 -34.94 16.83
CA GLN A 89 33.44 -34.02 16.20
C GLN A 89 32.84 -33.31 15.00
N ASN A 90 32.14 -34.03 14.10
CA ASN A 90 31.49 -33.43 12.94
C ASN A 90 30.37 -32.47 13.36
N GLU A 91 29.58 -32.82 14.38
CA GLU A 91 28.56 -31.95 14.95
C GLU A 91 29.17 -30.66 15.52
N LEU A 92 30.22 -30.79 16.34
CA LEU A 92 30.95 -29.65 16.91
C LEU A 92 31.52 -28.74 15.81
N PHE A 93 32.16 -29.32 14.80
CA PHE A 93 32.71 -28.55 13.68
C PHE A 93 31.64 -27.79 12.91
N HIS A 94 30.46 -28.40 12.74
CA HIS A 94 29.32 -27.76 12.08
C HIS A 94 28.79 -26.59 12.92
N MET A 95 28.64 -26.77 14.24
CA MET A 95 28.21 -25.72 15.16
C MET A 95 29.19 -24.54 15.18
N MET A 96 30.49 -24.80 15.26
CA MET A 96 31.53 -23.77 15.25
C MET A 96 31.59 -23.00 13.91
N LYS A 97 31.36 -23.71 12.79
CA LYS A 97 31.27 -23.08 11.47
C LYS A 97 30.07 -22.12 11.37
N MET A 98 28.90 -22.52 11.89
CA MET A 98 27.71 -21.67 11.90
C MET A 98 27.94 -20.34 12.62
N VAL A 99 28.60 -20.35 13.80
CA VAL A 99 28.96 -19.11 14.52
C VAL A 99 29.88 -18.21 13.69
N THR A 100 30.86 -18.81 12.99
CA THR A 100 31.79 -18.07 12.14
C THR A 100 31.05 -17.40 10.96
N ASP A 101 30.13 -18.15 10.33
CA ASP A 101 29.31 -17.65 9.23
C ASP A 101 28.35 -16.53 9.68
N ASP A 102 27.84 -16.59 10.90
CA ASP A 102 26.98 -15.56 11.50
C ASP A 102 27.73 -14.25 11.76
N ILE A 103 28.94 -14.34 12.32
CA ILE A 103 29.81 -13.16 12.51
C ILE A 103 30.16 -12.52 11.16
N GLY A 104 30.50 -13.35 10.16
CA GLY A 104 30.78 -12.88 8.80
C GLY A 104 29.57 -12.20 8.14
N ARG A 105 28.35 -12.68 8.40
CA ARG A 105 27.11 -12.09 7.92
C ARG A 105 26.77 -10.78 8.62
N ALA A 106 26.79 -10.74 9.95
CA ALA A 106 26.53 -9.52 10.72
C ALA A 106 27.43 -8.38 10.25
N ARG A 107 28.70 -8.68 9.96
CA ARG A 107 29.63 -7.71 9.39
C ARG A 107 29.28 -7.27 7.96
N ARG A 108 28.86 -8.19 7.08
CA ARG A 108 28.41 -7.83 5.72
C ARG A 108 27.16 -6.96 5.72
N ASN A 109 26.28 -7.20 6.68
CA ASN A 109 25.01 -6.48 6.82
C ASN A 109 25.16 -5.15 7.59
N GLY A 110 26.38 -4.79 8.03
CA GLY A 110 26.64 -3.54 8.73
C GLY A 110 26.09 -3.49 10.16
N ALA A 111 25.88 -4.64 10.81
CA ALA A 111 25.41 -4.66 12.19
C ALA A 111 26.46 -4.04 13.14
N GLU A 112 26.01 -3.24 14.10
CA GLU A 112 26.88 -2.64 15.12
C GLU A 112 27.29 -3.65 16.21
N THR A 113 26.41 -4.62 16.51
CA THR A 113 26.63 -5.61 17.57
C THR A 113 26.11 -6.99 17.19
N ILE A 114 26.76 -8.06 17.68
CA ILE A 114 26.26 -9.44 17.64
C ILE A 114 26.63 -10.15 18.95
N LYS A 115 25.71 -10.97 19.47
CA LYS A 115 25.99 -11.87 20.60
C LYS A 115 26.50 -13.20 20.08
N ILE A 116 27.58 -13.69 20.68
CA ILE A 116 28.23 -14.96 20.32
C ILE A 116 28.37 -15.85 21.55
N PRO A 117 28.40 -17.18 21.37
CA PRO A 117 28.70 -18.08 22.46
C PRO A 117 30.14 -17.89 22.95
N THR A 118 30.45 -18.29 24.20
CA THR A 118 31.82 -18.22 24.75
C THR A 118 32.37 -19.57 25.22
N ASN A 119 31.50 -20.56 25.38
CA ASN A 119 31.82 -21.91 25.85
C ASN A 119 30.91 -22.94 25.16
N GLU A 120 31.13 -24.22 25.42
CA GLU A 120 30.39 -25.34 24.80
C GLU A 120 28.88 -25.33 25.10
N TYR A 121 28.49 -24.97 26.32
CA TYR A 121 27.08 -24.89 26.72
C TYR A 121 26.37 -23.72 26.04
N ASP A 122 27.04 -22.57 25.99
CA ASP A 122 26.60 -21.40 25.24
C ASP A 122 26.48 -21.75 23.75
N LEU A 123 27.43 -22.49 23.18
CA LEU A 123 27.43 -22.89 21.77
C LEU A 123 26.21 -23.74 21.45
N TYR A 124 25.94 -24.76 22.26
CA TYR A 124 24.76 -25.59 22.08
C TYR A 124 23.46 -24.79 22.22
N ALA A 125 23.37 -23.91 23.22
CA ALA A 125 22.22 -23.03 23.42
C ALA A 125 22.04 -22.01 22.29
N TYR A 126 23.14 -21.45 21.78
CA TYR A 126 23.19 -20.50 20.68
C TYR A 126 22.70 -21.16 19.40
N ILE A 127 23.20 -22.35 19.06
CA ILE A 127 22.78 -23.09 17.87
C ILE A 127 21.32 -23.55 17.99
N ARG A 128 20.89 -24.02 19.16
CA ARG A 128 19.50 -24.43 19.39
C ARG A 128 18.50 -23.29 19.21
N ASN A 129 18.87 -22.08 19.65
CA ASN A 129 18.04 -20.88 19.57
C ASN A 129 18.31 -20.06 18.30
N ARG A 130 19.19 -20.55 17.41
CA ARG A 130 19.50 -19.90 16.15
C ARG A 130 18.26 -19.94 15.25
N PRO A 131 17.78 -18.80 14.75
CA PRO A 131 16.79 -18.80 13.67
C PRO A 131 17.35 -19.63 12.52
N SER A 132 16.57 -20.59 12.02
CA SER A 132 17.04 -21.43 10.92
C SER A 132 17.21 -20.60 9.65
N ILE A 133 16.35 -19.62 9.41
CA ILE A 133 16.46 -18.63 8.32
C ILE A 133 17.19 -17.39 8.84
N ASP A 134 18.28 -17.02 8.17
CA ASP A 134 19.21 -15.97 8.62
C ASP A 134 19.00 -14.68 7.82
N VAL A 135 17.74 -14.31 7.66
CA VAL A 135 17.32 -13.17 6.87
C VAL A 135 16.66 -12.19 7.82
N ASP A 136 16.95 -10.90 7.67
CA ASP A 136 16.20 -9.86 8.36
C ASP A 136 14.76 -9.87 7.84
N LEU A 137 13.85 -10.39 8.67
CA LEU A 137 12.45 -10.57 8.33
C LEU A 137 11.70 -9.23 8.29
N ASP A 138 12.19 -8.19 8.97
CA ASP A 138 11.63 -6.85 8.90
C ASP A 138 11.99 -6.21 7.55
N SER A 139 13.25 -6.30 7.14
CA SER A 139 13.70 -5.89 5.80
C SER A 139 13.00 -6.69 4.67
N LEU A 140 12.71 -7.97 4.92
CA LEU A 140 11.94 -8.80 3.99
C LEU A 140 10.49 -8.33 3.90
N GLU A 141 9.85 -8.04 5.03
CA GLU A 141 8.48 -7.53 5.09
C GLU A 141 8.35 -6.20 4.35
N GLU A 142 9.30 -5.29 4.55
CA GLU A 142 9.37 -4.02 3.80
C GLU A 142 9.53 -4.29 2.29
N SER A 143 10.49 -5.15 1.92
CA SER A 143 10.74 -5.50 0.51
C SER A 143 9.52 -6.09 -0.19
N ILE A 144 8.72 -6.90 0.53
CA ILE A 144 7.46 -7.47 0.04
C ILE A 144 6.40 -6.38 -0.10
N GLY A 145 6.31 -5.46 0.86
CA GLY A 145 5.35 -4.35 0.82
C GLY A 145 5.61 -3.32 -0.28
N THR A 146 6.87 -3.17 -0.71
CA THR A 146 7.27 -2.23 -1.77
C THR A 146 7.44 -2.86 -3.15
N ASP A 147 7.22 -4.18 -3.28
CA ASP A 147 7.46 -4.96 -4.52
C ASP A 147 8.87 -4.72 -5.11
N THR A 148 9.86 -4.50 -4.24
CA THR A 148 11.25 -4.28 -4.66
C THR A 148 11.97 -5.62 -4.73
N LYS A 149 12.59 -5.91 -5.89
CA LYS A 149 13.51 -7.03 -6.03
C LYS A 149 14.70 -6.85 -5.10
N SER A 150 14.61 -7.47 -3.94
CA SER A 150 15.60 -7.40 -2.88
C SER A 150 16.44 -8.68 -2.86
N SER A 151 17.75 -8.55 -2.61
CA SER A 151 18.62 -9.70 -2.32
C SER A 151 18.08 -10.50 -1.13
N VAL A 152 17.44 -9.83 -0.17
CA VAL A 152 16.79 -10.41 1.02
C VAL A 152 15.71 -11.42 0.64
N LEU A 153 14.88 -11.12 -0.38
CA LEU A 153 13.85 -12.03 -0.87
C LEU A 153 14.45 -13.25 -1.60
N SER A 154 15.55 -13.04 -2.34
CA SER A 154 16.29 -14.14 -2.98
C SER A 154 16.92 -15.07 -1.94
N ASP A 155 17.52 -14.49 -0.89
CA ASP A 155 18.16 -15.22 0.20
C ASP A 155 17.12 -16.02 1.00
N PHE A 156 15.98 -15.42 1.32
CA PHE A 156 14.86 -16.10 1.97
C PHE A 156 14.37 -17.30 1.15
N ASN A 157 14.18 -17.12 -0.16
CA ASN A 157 13.79 -18.21 -1.04
C ASN A 157 14.87 -19.29 -1.08
N SER A 158 16.15 -18.94 -1.17
CA SER A 158 17.24 -19.94 -1.14
C SER A 158 17.27 -20.72 0.17
N ASP A 159 17.03 -20.04 1.29
CA ASP A 159 16.98 -20.65 2.62
C ASP A 159 15.84 -21.68 2.73
N MET A 160 14.65 -21.37 2.19
CA MET A 160 13.55 -22.33 2.13
C MET A 160 13.89 -23.58 1.29
N HIS A 161 14.63 -23.42 0.19
CA HIS A 161 15.06 -24.55 -0.64
C HIS A 161 16.11 -25.43 0.04
N SER A 162 16.87 -24.87 0.99
CA SER A 162 17.90 -25.59 1.76
C SER A 162 17.34 -26.49 2.87
N GLY A 163 16.01 -26.50 3.07
CA GLY A 163 15.33 -27.38 4.03
C GLY A 163 15.15 -26.80 5.43
N LYS A 164 15.41 -25.50 5.63
CA LYS A 164 15.17 -24.78 6.89
C LYS A 164 13.68 -24.79 7.24
N ARG A 165 13.33 -25.06 8.51
CA ARG A 165 11.92 -25.21 8.92
C ARG A 165 11.19 -23.86 8.92
N VAL A 166 10.03 -23.83 8.28
CA VAL A 166 9.13 -22.67 8.23
C VAL A 166 7.76 -23.09 8.74
N ASP A 167 7.25 -22.38 9.74
CA ASP A 167 5.90 -22.58 10.24
C ASP A 167 5.04 -21.38 9.81
N ILE A 168 4.03 -21.65 8.99
CA ILE A 168 3.08 -20.67 8.47
C ILE A 168 1.80 -20.77 9.29
N TYR A 169 1.58 -19.78 10.14
CA TYR A 169 0.37 -19.63 10.92
C TYR A 169 -0.62 -18.78 10.14
N PHE A 170 -1.88 -19.22 10.06
CA PHE A 170 -2.89 -18.50 9.30
C PHE A 170 -4.26 -18.58 9.94
N THR A 171 -5.12 -17.64 9.56
CA THR A 171 -6.56 -17.68 9.85
C THR A 171 -7.33 -17.67 8.55
N LEU A 172 -8.48 -18.33 8.53
CA LEU A 172 -9.44 -18.24 7.42
C LEU A 172 -10.56 -17.25 7.76
N SER A 173 -10.19 -16.08 8.32
CA SER A 173 -11.14 -15.05 8.73
C SER A 173 -11.56 -14.08 7.61
N SER A 174 -10.96 -14.20 6.43
CA SER A 174 -11.37 -13.45 5.24
C SER A 174 -10.99 -14.20 3.97
N ILE A 175 -11.67 -13.87 2.86
CA ILE A 175 -11.33 -14.40 1.53
C ILE A 175 -9.89 -14.07 1.14
N TYR A 176 -9.37 -12.91 1.56
CA TYR A 176 -8.00 -12.50 1.25
C TYR A 176 -6.98 -13.43 1.92
N ASN A 177 -7.21 -13.79 3.19
CA ASN A 177 -6.35 -14.72 3.90
C ASN A 177 -6.44 -16.12 3.30
N GLU A 178 -7.65 -16.59 2.97
CA GLU A 178 -7.84 -17.90 2.35
C GLU A 178 -7.10 -18.00 1.01
N GLU A 179 -7.22 -16.97 0.18
CA GLU A 179 -6.55 -16.89 -1.11
C GLU A 179 -5.03 -16.81 -0.97
N ALA A 180 -4.52 -16.00 -0.04
CA ALA A 180 -3.09 -15.94 0.27
C ALA A 180 -2.54 -17.29 0.75
N VAL A 181 -3.27 -17.99 1.63
CA VAL A 181 -2.88 -19.33 2.10
C VAL A 181 -2.87 -20.33 0.94
N ARG A 182 -3.84 -20.25 0.02
CA ARG A 182 -3.85 -21.10 -1.18
C ARG A 182 -2.60 -20.88 -2.03
N ILE A 183 -2.26 -19.62 -2.32
CA ILE A 183 -1.04 -19.27 -3.08
C ILE A 183 0.21 -19.87 -2.43
N LEU A 184 0.37 -19.66 -1.11
CA LEU A 184 1.53 -20.18 -0.38
C LEU A 184 1.54 -21.71 -0.36
N ARG A 185 0.39 -22.37 -0.15
CA ARG A 185 0.29 -23.84 -0.17
C ARG A 185 0.68 -24.41 -1.51
N ASP A 186 0.17 -23.85 -2.60
CA ASP A 186 0.45 -24.33 -3.95
C ASP A 186 1.93 -24.14 -4.31
N ALA A 187 2.50 -22.98 -3.97
CA ALA A 187 3.91 -22.69 -4.19
C ALA A 187 4.83 -23.61 -3.36
N TYR A 188 4.42 -23.92 -2.13
CA TYR A 188 5.25 -24.61 -1.16
C TYR A 188 4.93 -26.10 -0.96
N ALA A 189 3.96 -26.67 -1.68
CA ALA A 189 3.53 -28.06 -1.54
C ALA A 189 4.66 -29.10 -1.66
N LYS A 190 5.75 -28.76 -2.37
CA LYS A 190 6.92 -29.63 -2.57
C LYS A 190 7.91 -29.64 -1.40
N TYR A 191 7.83 -28.69 -0.47
CA TYR A 191 8.78 -28.56 0.64
C TYR A 191 8.24 -29.23 1.90
N LYS A 192 8.94 -30.25 2.40
CA LYS A 192 8.54 -30.98 3.62
C LYS A 192 8.84 -30.22 4.92
N ASN A 193 9.73 -29.24 4.84
CA ASN A 193 10.15 -28.35 5.92
C ASN A 193 9.17 -27.19 6.17
N ILE A 194 8.10 -27.06 5.38
CA ILE A 194 7.12 -25.98 5.51
C ILE A 194 5.83 -26.56 6.11
N HIS A 195 5.41 -26.03 7.25
CA HIS A 195 4.25 -26.50 8.00
C HIS A 195 3.18 -25.43 8.08
N PHE A 196 1.99 -25.73 7.55
CA PHE A 196 0.83 -24.86 7.63
C PHE A 196 0.01 -25.17 8.88
N LYS A 197 -0.25 -24.15 9.70
CA LYS A 197 -0.95 -24.27 10.98
C LYS A 197 -2.11 -23.30 11.05
N GLU A 198 -3.33 -23.82 11.04
CA GLU A 198 -4.54 -23.01 11.14
C GLU A 198 -4.80 -22.61 12.59
N ILE A 199 -5.06 -21.33 12.82
CA ILE A 199 -5.52 -20.82 14.10
C ILE A 199 -7.04 -20.71 14.05
N HIS A 200 -7.72 -21.61 14.75
CA HIS A 200 -9.17 -21.57 14.86
C HIS A 200 -9.62 -20.50 15.86
N LEU A 201 -10.42 -19.56 15.35
CA LEU A 201 -10.93 -18.43 16.13
C LEU A 201 -12.24 -18.83 16.81
N LYS A 202 -12.35 -18.60 18.13
CA LYS A 202 -13.55 -18.94 18.91
C LYS A 202 -14.57 -17.81 18.98
N ASP A 203 -14.13 -16.57 19.18
CA ASP A 203 -15.04 -15.43 19.46
C ASP A 203 -14.64 -14.09 18.79
N ASN A 204 -13.40 -13.96 18.32
CA ASN A 204 -12.89 -12.76 17.65
C ASN A 204 -12.40 -13.12 16.24
N ASN A 205 -12.82 -12.39 15.21
CA ASN A 205 -12.42 -12.60 13.81
C ASN A 205 -10.92 -12.31 13.52
N TYR A 206 -10.11 -12.12 14.55
CA TYR A 206 -8.69 -11.76 14.44
C TYR A 206 -7.83 -12.74 15.24
N ALA A 207 -6.76 -13.26 14.62
CA ALA A 207 -5.68 -13.90 15.35
C ALA A 207 -4.63 -12.89 15.75
N PHE A 208 -4.09 -13.07 16.94
CA PHE A 208 -3.02 -12.25 17.48
C PHE A 208 -1.77 -13.07 17.70
N TRP A 209 -0.61 -12.44 17.54
CA TRP A 209 0.69 -13.09 17.77
C TRP A 209 0.86 -13.60 19.21
N ASN A 210 0.16 -13.01 20.19
CA ASN A 210 0.16 -13.46 21.59
C ASN A 210 -0.73 -14.68 21.86
N ASN A 211 -1.34 -15.28 20.83
CA ASN A 211 -2.13 -16.50 20.97
C ASN A 211 -1.29 -17.62 21.61
N ALA A 212 -1.84 -18.29 22.63
CA ALA A 212 -1.14 -19.31 23.40
C ALA A 212 -0.63 -20.48 22.55
N GLU A 213 -1.33 -20.85 21.49
CA GLU A 213 -0.92 -21.92 20.57
C GLU A 213 0.34 -21.53 19.80
N ILE A 214 0.35 -20.31 19.24
CA ILE A 214 1.55 -19.74 18.58
C ILE A 214 2.69 -19.70 19.60
N GLN A 215 2.47 -19.07 20.75
CA GLN A 215 3.52 -18.84 21.77
C GLN A 215 4.13 -20.14 22.30
N ASN A 216 3.30 -21.19 22.50
CA ASN A 216 3.79 -22.49 22.94
C ASN A 216 4.66 -23.16 21.86
N GLN A 217 4.31 -23.02 20.58
CA GLN A 217 5.12 -23.58 19.51
C GLN A 217 6.42 -22.80 19.27
N ILE A 218 6.40 -21.47 19.38
CA ILE A 218 7.63 -20.65 19.36
C ILE A 218 8.59 -21.12 20.47
N ARG A 219 8.08 -21.42 21.66
CA ARG A 219 8.90 -21.94 22.77
C ARG A 219 9.43 -23.34 22.54
N GLN A 220 8.67 -24.21 21.87
CA GLN A 220 9.07 -25.59 21.59
C GLN A 220 10.12 -25.65 20.49
N ASP A 221 9.98 -24.83 19.46
CA ASP A 221 10.81 -24.84 18.25
C ASP A 221 11.27 -23.41 17.89
N PRO A 222 12.19 -22.79 18.67
CA PRO A 222 12.63 -21.41 18.46
C PRO A 222 13.40 -21.19 17.15
N SER A 223 13.84 -22.27 16.51
CA SER A 223 14.60 -22.21 15.26
C SER A 223 13.72 -22.10 14.01
N ALA A 224 12.41 -22.31 14.09
CA ALA A 224 11.53 -22.18 12.92
C ALA A 224 11.38 -20.71 12.51
N ALA A 225 11.45 -20.43 11.20
CA ALA A 225 11.00 -19.14 10.69
C ALA A 225 9.47 -19.10 10.72
N LEU A 226 8.90 -17.99 11.18
CA LEU A 226 7.47 -17.89 11.44
C LEU A 226 6.85 -16.90 10.47
N ILE A 227 5.80 -17.32 9.77
CA ILE A 227 5.03 -16.45 8.87
C ILE A 227 3.60 -16.41 9.38
N GLY A 228 3.06 -15.21 9.59
CA GLY A 228 1.68 -15.01 10.00
C GLY A 228 0.84 -14.43 8.88
N VAL A 229 -0.11 -15.19 8.35
CA VAL A 229 -1.10 -14.70 7.38
C VAL A 229 -2.35 -14.22 8.12
N GLY A 230 -2.60 -12.92 8.08
CA GLY A 230 -3.74 -12.31 8.78
C GLY A 230 -3.63 -12.37 10.30
N ILE A 231 -2.40 -12.42 10.84
CA ILE A 231 -2.12 -12.38 12.29
C ILE A 231 -1.63 -10.98 12.65
N ILE A 232 -2.32 -10.35 13.61
CA ILE A 232 -2.12 -8.95 13.99
C ILE A 232 -1.51 -8.80 15.39
N GLY A 233 -1.16 -7.57 15.75
CA GLY A 233 -0.58 -7.22 17.07
C GLY A 233 0.95 -7.28 17.09
N ALA A 234 1.53 -7.13 18.29
CA ALA A 234 2.97 -7.12 18.48
C ALA A 234 3.59 -8.47 18.08
N LYS A 235 4.29 -8.47 16.94
CA LYS A 235 4.97 -9.65 16.42
C LYS A 235 6.33 -9.88 17.11
N PRO A 236 6.74 -11.13 17.34
CA PRO A 236 8.13 -11.44 17.69
C PRO A 236 9.11 -11.00 16.59
N SER A 237 10.35 -10.67 16.98
CA SER A 237 11.40 -10.16 16.07
C SER A 237 11.82 -11.13 14.95
N HIS A 238 11.46 -12.40 15.04
CA HIS A 238 11.78 -13.44 14.06
C HIS A 238 10.53 -13.92 13.29
N CYS A 239 9.53 -13.04 13.16
CA CYS A 239 8.30 -13.31 12.42
C CYS A 239 8.14 -12.38 11.22
N LEU A 240 7.67 -12.95 10.11
CA LEU A 240 7.16 -12.21 8.95
C LEU A 240 5.64 -12.09 9.07
N ALA A 241 5.11 -10.86 9.03
CA ALA A 241 3.67 -10.63 9.03
C ALA A 241 3.16 -10.32 7.62
N LEU A 242 2.22 -11.13 7.14
CA LEU A 242 1.47 -10.89 5.91
C LEU A 242 0.07 -10.41 6.30
N ILE A 243 -0.09 -9.10 6.38
CA ILE A 243 -1.35 -8.42 6.69
C ILE A 243 -1.73 -7.47 5.58
N ASN A 244 -3.02 -7.19 5.41
CA ASN A 244 -3.46 -6.15 4.50
C ASN A 244 -3.05 -4.76 5.02
N ASP A 245 -2.69 -3.85 4.12
CA ASP A 245 -2.45 -2.42 4.42
C ASP A 245 -3.03 -1.51 3.33
N ASP A 246 -2.77 -0.22 3.42
CA ASP A 246 -3.23 0.81 2.47
C ASP A 246 -2.58 0.72 1.09
N ARG A 247 -1.49 -0.05 0.95
CA ARG A 247 -0.71 -0.16 -0.29
C ARG A 247 -0.95 -1.47 -1.03
N SER A 248 -1.22 -2.55 -0.30
CA SER A 248 -1.35 -3.90 -0.85
C SER A 248 -2.15 -4.84 0.05
N SER A 249 -2.83 -5.82 -0.55
CA SER A 249 -3.43 -6.90 0.22
C SER A 249 -2.44 -8.02 0.55
N VAL A 250 -2.82 -8.85 1.51
CA VAL A 250 -2.14 -10.10 1.87
C VAL A 250 -1.99 -11.05 0.68
N ILE A 251 -2.88 -11.00 -0.31
CA ILE A 251 -2.79 -11.79 -1.55
C ILE A 251 -1.57 -11.33 -2.36
N HIS A 252 -1.40 -10.02 -2.53
CA HIS A 252 -0.25 -9.48 -3.24
C HIS A 252 1.05 -9.83 -2.52
N LYS A 253 1.10 -9.63 -1.19
CA LYS A 253 2.28 -9.96 -0.38
C LYS A 253 2.64 -11.45 -0.45
N ALA A 254 1.65 -12.34 -0.36
CA ALA A 254 1.85 -13.78 -0.55
C ALA A 254 2.34 -14.11 -1.97
N SER A 255 1.83 -13.39 -2.98
CA SER A 255 2.26 -13.58 -4.37
C SER A 255 3.72 -13.18 -4.58
N VAL A 256 4.16 -12.05 -4.01
CA VAL A 256 5.56 -11.60 -4.07
C VAL A 256 6.46 -12.60 -3.35
N LEU A 257 6.09 -13.03 -2.14
CA LEU A 257 6.85 -13.99 -1.36
C LEU A 257 7.01 -15.34 -2.08
N ALA A 258 5.94 -15.82 -2.72
CA ALA A 258 5.93 -17.08 -3.47
C ALA A 258 6.47 -16.95 -4.90
N ASN A 259 6.80 -15.75 -5.37
CA ASN A 259 7.07 -15.45 -6.79
C ASN A 259 5.95 -15.99 -7.71
N HIS A 260 4.71 -15.83 -7.28
CA HIS A 260 3.51 -16.30 -7.95
C HIS A 260 2.93 -15.22 -8.87
N GLN A 261 2.56 -15.60 -10.08
CA GLN A 261 1.87 -14.70 -11.00
C GLN A 261 0.38 -14.68 -10.69
N MET A 262 -0.10 -13.57 -10.13
CA MET A 262 -1.51 -13.44 -9.74
C MET A 262 -2.48 -13.75 -10.88
N THR A 263 -3.44 -14.64 -10.61
CA THR A 263 -4.55 -14.96 -11.50
C THR A 263 -5.48 -13.76 -11.67
N THR A 264 -6.39 -13.81 -12.66
CA THR A 264 -7.39 -12.74 -12.83
C THR A 264 -8.22 -12.55 -11.56
N ARG A 265 -8.61 -13.62 -10.87
CA ARG A 265 -9.41 -13.52 -9.63
C ARG A 265 -8.62 -12.83 -8.52
N GLU A 266 -7.36 -13.22 -8.31
CA GLU A 266 -6.48 -12.60 -7.31
C GLU A 266 -6.25 -11.12 -7.59
N GLN A 267 -6.08 -10.72 -8.86
CA GLN A 267 -5.95 -9.31 -9.22
C GLN A 267 -7.23 -8.51 -8.99
N LEU A 268 -8.40 -9.12 -9.16
CA LEU A 268 -9.67 -8.47 -8.85
C LEU A 268 -9.87 -8.35 -7.33
N LEU A 269 -9.48 -9.36 -6.54
CA LEU A 269 -9.48 -9.28 -5.08
C LEU A 269 -8.52 -8.20 -4.58
N GLU A 270 -7.29 -8.15 -5.08
CA GLU A 270 -6.33 -7.08 -4.78
C GLU A 270 -6.93 -5.70 -5.06
N ALA A 271 -7.52 -5.53 -6.24
CA ALA A 271 -8.13 -4.25 -6.60
C ALA A 271 -9.37 -3.92 -5.75
N GLN A 272 -10.13 -4.93 -5.31
CA GLN A 272 -11.23 -4.73 -4.37
C GLN A 272 -10.74 -4.28 -3.00
N TRP A 273 -9.60 -4.79 -2.53
CA TRP A 273 -9.03 -4.35 -1.27
C TRP A 273 -8.62 -2.86 -1.33
N LEU A 274 -7.92 -2.45 -2.39
CA LEU A 274 -7.39 -1.10 -2.53
C LEU A 274 -8.45 -0.05 -2.88
N GLU A 275 -9.35 -0.38 -3.81
CA GLU A 275 -10.27 0.59 -4.42
C GLU A 275 -11.70 0.04 -4.56
N HIS A 276 -12.04 -1.03 -3.84
CA HIS A 276 -13.37 -1.62 -3.83
C HIS A 276 -13.90 -1.94 -5.24
N ALA A 277 -15.20 -1.74 -5.49
CA ALA A 277 -15.79 -1.98 -6.81
C ALA A 277 -15.16 -1.13 -7.93
N ALA A 278 -14.62 0.06 -7.62
CA ALA A 278 -13.95 0.91 -8.62
C ALA A 278 -12.65 0.28 -9.12
N GLY A 279 -11.85 -0.30 -8.22
CA GLY A 279 -10.64 -1.06 -8.58
C GLY A 279 -10.95 -2.27 -9.45
N VAL A 280 -11.94 -3.07 -9.04
CA VAL A 280 -12.40 -4.24 -9.81
C VAL A 280 -12.83 -3.83 -11.22
N ASN A 281 -13.59 -2.72 -11.34
CA ASN A 281 -14.00 -2.18 -12.63
C ASN A 281 -12.80 -1.76 -13.50
N ARG A 282 -11.81 -1.08 -12.90
CA ARG A 282 -10.58 -0.66 -13.59
C ARG A 282 -9.79 -1.85 -14.12
N VAL A 283 -9.55 -2.86 -13.29
CA VAL A 283 -8.84 -4.10 -13.70
C VAL A 283 -9.63 -4.86 -14.76
N GLY A 284 -10.95 -4.98 -14.60
CA GLY A 284 -11.83 -5.61 -15.58
C GLY A 284 -11.77 -4.94 -16.95
N ASN A 285 -11.82 -3.61 -17.00
CA ASN A 285 -11.68 -2.84 -18.24
C ASN A 285 -10.29 -3.00 -18.87
N LYS A 286 -9.21 -2.94 -18.06
CA LYS A 286 -7.84 -3.18 -18.54
C LYS A 286 -7.68 -4.57 -19.16
N ARG A 287 -8.39 -5.58 -18.61
CA ARG A 287 -8.44 -6.95 -19.13
C ARG A 287 -9.50 -7.18 -20.21
N ARG A 288 -10.19 -6.12 -20.68
CA ARG A 288 -11.21 -6.17 -21.73
C ARG A 288 -12.39 -7.11 -21.42
N MET A 289 -12.76 -7.24 -20.14
CA MET A 289 -13.95 -7.99 -19.72
C MET A 289 -15.22 -7.23 -20.12
N SER A 290 -16.32 -7.95 -20.40
CA SER A 290 -17.60 -7.29 -20.68
C SER A 290 -18.18 -6.66 -19.41
N ARG A 291 -19.03 -5.63 -19.57
CA ARG A 291 -19.65 -4.94 -18.42
C ARG A 291 -20.45 -5.90 -17.51
N ASP A 292 -21.15 -6.86 -18.10
CA ASP A 292 -21.91 -7.86 -17.34
C ASP A 292 -20.99 -8.77 -16.51
N VAL A 293 -19.85 -9.16 -17.07
CA VAL A 293 -18.87 -10.00 -16.35
C VAL A 293 -18.22 -9.20 -15.23
N ILE A 294 -17.85 -7.93 -15.46
CA ILE A 294 -17.33 -7.04 -14.42
C ILE A 294 -18.34 -6.87 -13.29
N ARG A 295 -19.61 -6.56 -13.62
CA ARG A 295 -20.67 -6.40 -12.63
C ARG A 295 -20.89 -7.67 -11.82
N LYS A 296 -20.90 -8.84 -12.49
CA LYS A 296 -21.00 -10.14 -11.83
C LYS A 296 -19.82 -10.36 -10.87
N ALA A 297 -18.60 -10.10 -11.31
CA ALA A 297 -17.40 -10.24 -10.49
C ALA A 297 -17.42 -9.31 -9.26
N ILE A 298 -17.82 -8.04 -9.41
CA ILE A 298 -17.98 -7.08 -8.31
C ILE A 298 -18.90 -7.66 -7.23
N ILE A 299 -20.09 -8.12 -7.63
CA ILE A 299 -21.08 -8.67 -6.69
C ILE A 299 -20.57 -9.96 -6.05
N GLU A 300 -20.02 -10.90 -6.84
CA GLU A 300 -19.55 -12.19 -6.31
C GLU A 300 -18.41 -12.03 -5.31
N LEU A 301 -17.42 -11.19 -5.63
CA LEU A 301 -16.29 -10.93 -4.72
C LEU A 301 -16.76 -10.26 -3.43
N ALA A 302 -17.68 -9.30 -3.52
CA ALA A 302 -18.24 -8.62 -2.35
C ALA A 302 -19.05 -9.59 -1.46
N ILE A 303 -19.83 -10.49 -2.06
CA ILE A 303 -20.55 -11.54 -1.35
C ILE A 303 -19.56 -12.49 -0.66
N ASP A 304 -18.52 -12.90 -1.38
CA ASP A 304 -17.51 -13.81 -0.84
C ASP A 304 -16.77 -13.19 0.36
N GLU A 305 -16.44 -11.91 0.32
CA GLU A 305 -15.86 -11.19 1.46
C GLU A 305 -16.84 -11.08 2.64
N ALA A 306 -18.10 -10.73 2.39
CA ALA A 306 -19.08 -10.49 3.45
C ALA A 306 -19.47 -11.75 4.24
N LYS A 307 -19.33 -12.94 3.64
CA LYS A 307 -19.63 -14.23 4.31
C LYS A 307 -18.82 -14.46 5.57
N TYR A 308 -17.64 -13.85 5.68
CA TYR A 308 -16.79 -13.96 6.88
C TYR A 308 -17.25 -13.03 8.03
N ARG A 309 -18.17 -12.10 7.75
CA ARG A 309 -18.65 -11.09 8.73
C ARG A 309 -20.12 -11.23 9.06
N MET A 310 -20.93 -11.82 8.19
CA MET A 310 -22.38 -11.91 8.39
C MET A 310 -23.03 -13.12 7.69
N PRO A 311 -24.24 -13.54 8.14
CA PRO A 311 -24.97 -14.65 7.52
C PRO A 311 -25.38 -14.37 6.06
N GLN A 312 -25.35 -15.41 5.22
CA GLN A 312 -25.72 -15.35 3.81
C GLN A 312 -27.10 -14.71 3.57
N SER A 313 -28.08 -15.00 4.42
CA SER A 313 -29.43 -14.44 4.30
C SER A 313 -29.48 -12.91 4.38
N LYS A 314 -28.59 -12.28 5.15
CA LYS A 314 -28.46 -10.82 5.21
C LYS A 314 -27.78 -10.26 3.96
N ILE A 315 -26.76 -10.97 3.47
CA ILE A 315 -25.99 -10.60 2.28
C ILE A 315 -26.90 -10.65 1.05
N ASP A 316 -27.72 -11.68 0.91
CA ASP A 316 -28.60 -11.87 -0.25
C ASP A 316 -29.61 -10.72 -0.38
N VAL A 317 -30.25 -10.32 0.73
CA VAL A 317 -31.18 -9.18 0.73
C VAL A 317 -30.47 -7.89 0.31
N TYR A 318 -29.23 -7.69 0.76
CA TYR A 318 -28.43 -6.54 0.35
C TYR A 318 -28.06 -6.60 -1.14
N ALA A 319 -27.61 -7.77 -1.61
CA ALA A 319 -27.22 -7.99 -3.00
C ALA A 319 -28.40 -7.83 -3.96
N ASP A 320 -29.60 -8.28 -3.58
CA ASP A 320 -30.81 -8.13 -4.37
C ASP A 320 -31.22 -6.66 -4.52
N ALA A 321 -31.09 -5.86 -3.45
CA ALA A 321 -31.30 -4.42 -3.52
C ALA A 321 -30.33 -3.74 -4.49
N VAL A 322 -29.06 -4.14 -4.49
CA VAL A 322 -28.05 -3.62 -5.43
C VAL A 322 -28.32 -4.08 -6.87
N ARG A 323 -28.75 -5.33 -7.07
CA ARG A 323 -29.11 -5.85 -8.41
C ARG A 323 -30.30 -5.11 -9.00
N ALA A 324 -31.25 -4.71 -8.17
CA ALA A 324 -32.43 -3.95 -8.56
C ALA A 324 -32.13 -2.50 -8.97
N LEU A 325 -30.92 -1.99 -8.71
CA LEU A 325 -30.53 -0.65 -9.15
C LEU A 325 -30.60 -0.54 -10.68
N PRO A 326 -31.24 0.51 -11.22
CA PRO A 326 -31.32 0.74 -12.67
C PRO A 326 -29.93 0.75 -13.30
N GLN A 327 -29.77 0.05 -14.43
CA GLN A 327 -28.48 -0.02 -15.14
C GLN A 327 -28.08 1.30 -15.80
N GLN A 328 -29.06 2.14 -16.07
CA GLN A 328 -28.91 3.44 -16.71
C GLN A 328 -30.03 4.32 -16.17
N ASN A 329 -29.67 5.46 -15.59
CA ASN A 329 -30.52 6.65 -15.57
C ASN A 329 -29.65 7.86 -15.22
N ALA A 330 -29.88 8.96 -15.94
CA ALA A 330 -29.39 10.27 -15.55
C ALA A 330 -30.12 10.68 -14.26
N GLY A 331 -29.52 10.43 -13.11
CA GLY A 331 -30.09 10.74 -11.81
C GLY A 331 -29.37 10.02 -10.66
N ILE A 332 -29.77 10.37 -9.44
CA ILE A 332 -29.37 9.63 -8.24
C ILE A 332 -30.27 8.41 -8.11
N ASN A 333 -29.66 7.27 -7.81
CA ASN A 333 -30.41 6.08 -7.47
C ASN A 333 -30.65 6.01 -5.95
N LEU A 334 -31.85 5.60 -5.56
CA LEU A 334 -32.18 5.22 -4.20
C LEU A 334 -31.92 3.72 -4.02
N LEU A 335 -31.00 3.36 -3.14
CA LEU A 335 -30.73 2.00 -2.72
C LEU A 335 -31.39 1.76 -1.35
N LYS A 336 -32.29 0.78 -1.26
CA LYS A 336 -32.93 0.42 0.01
C LYS A 336 -32.26 -0.82 0.58
N VAL A 337 -31.65 -0.71 1.76
CA VAL A 337 -30.91 -1.81 2.40
C VAL A 337 -31.40 -2.06 3.82
N PRO A 338 -31.35 -3.32 4.28
CA PRO A 338 -31.83 -3.68 5.62
C PRO A 338 -30.95 -3.17 6.77
N PHE A 339 -29.67 -2.89 6.50
CA PHE A 339 -28.69 -2.36 7.45
C PHE A 339 -27.59 -1.62 6.67
N MET A 340 -26.82 -0.78 7.35
CA MET A 340 -25.67 -0.12 6.76
C MET A 340 -24.43 -1.01 6.92
N ASP A 341 -23.81 -1.41 5.80
CA ASP A 341 -22.47 -1.98 5.78
C ASP A 341 -21.67 -1.28 4.69
N LYS A 342 -20.77 -0.40 5.13
CA LYS A 342 -20.00 0.47 4.24
C LYS A 342 -19.08 -0.33 3.33
N THR A 343 -18.38 -1.32 3.86
CA THR A 343 -17.45 -2.16 3.09
C THR A 343 -18.22 -2.91 2.01
N LEU A 344 -19.35 -3.51 2.36
CA LEU A 344 -20.22 -4.23 1.44
C LEU A 344 -20.79 -3.29 0.36
N LEU A 345 -21.25 -2.10 0.74
CA LEU A 345 -21.73 -1.07 -0.18
C LEU A 345 -20.65 -0.71 -1.20
N LYS A 346 -19.46 -0.32 -0.74
CA LYS A 346 -18.34 0.07 -1.60
C LYS A 346 -17.87 -1.09 -2.48
N ASN A 347 -17.87 -2.31 -1.95
CA ASN A 347 -17.46 -3.50 -2.68
C ASN A 347 -18.49 -3.94 -3.73
N MET A 348 -19.79 -3.65 -3.55
CA MET A 348 -20.85 -4.00 -4.49
C MET A 348 -21.17 -2.90 -5.49
N VAL A 349 -20.94 -1.64 -5.12
CA VAL A 349 -21.37 -0.48 -5.90
C VAL A 349 -20.16 0.40 -6.23
N PRO A 350 -19.73 0.46 -7.50
CA PRO A 350 -18.68 1.37 -7.90
C PRO A 350 -19.12 2.80 -7.60
N GLU A 351 -18.19 3.62 -7.12
CA GLU A 351 -18.45 5.05 -6.93
C GLU A 351 -18.96 5.63 -8.26
N MET A 352 -20.16 6.23 -8.21
CA MET A 352 -20.80 6.84 -9.37
C MET A 352 -20.62 8.35 -9.33
N GLU A 353 -20.51 8.99 -10.50
CA GLU A 353 -20.35 10.44 -10.59
C GLU A 353 -21.49 11.21 -9.91
N THR A 354 -22.71 10.69 -10.03
CA THR A 354 -23.91 11.26 -9.41
C THR A 354 -24.17 10.73 -8.00
N GLY A 355 -23.38 9.79 -7.48
CA GLY A 355 -23.62 9.18 -6.18
C GLY A 355 -24.93 8.39 -6.05
N ILE A 356 -25.18 7.89 -4.85
CA ILE A 356 -26.31 7.04 -4.47
C ILE A 356 -26.82 7.49 -3.11
N VAL A 357 -28.14 7.58 -2.98
CA VAL A 357 -28.78 7.71 -1.67
C VAL A 357 -29.13 6.32 -1.17
N VAL A 358 -28.71 5.99 0.04
CA VAL A 358 -28.91 4.69 0.67
C VAL A 358 -29.89 4.88 1.82
N GLU A 359 -31.08 4.29 1.70
CA GLU A 359 -32.07 4.21 2.76
C GLU A 359 -31.82 2.93 3.58
N VAL A 360 -31.47 3.10 4.84
CA VAL A 360 -31.15 2.02 5.76
C VAL A 360 -32.32 1.80 6.71
N ALA A 361 -32.82 0.57 6.76
CA ALA A 361 -33.87 0.12 7.68
C ALA A 361 -35.13 1.04 7.71
N GLN A 362 -35.41 1.76 6.61
CA GLN A 362 -36.48 2.74 6.48
C GLN A 362 -36.39 3.93 7.45
N ARG A 363 -35.18 4.25 7.93
CA ARG A 363 -34.95 5.22 9.02
C ARG A 363 -33.74 6.13 8.85
N ASP A 364 -32.74 5.74 8.09
CA ASP A 364 -31.53 6.56 7.95
C ASP A 364 -31.21 6.73 6.47
N LEU A 365 -30.82 7.94 6.06
CA LEU A 365 -30.39 8.23 4.70
C LEU A 365 -28.90 8.58 4.68
N TYR A 366 -28.18 7.87 3.82
CA TYR A 366 -26.76 8.07 3.60
C TYR A 366 -26.53 8.45 2.15
N TYR A 367 -25.76 9.50 1.92
CA TYR A 367 -25.27 9.78 0.57
C TYR A 367 -23.88 9.17 0.39
N TYR A 368 -23.76 8.28 -0.59
CA TYR A 368 -22.51 7.67 -1.05
C TYR A 368 -22.12 8.26 -2.41
N GLY A 369 -21.00 8.98 -2.47
CA GLY A 369 -20.49 9.61 -3.68
C GLY A 369 -19.21 10.38 -3.39
N LYS A 370 -18.83 11.28 -4.31
CA LYS A 370 -17.59 12.07 -4.18
C LYS A 370 -17.59 12.97 -2.94
N GLU A 371 -16.43 13.13 -2.31
CA GLU A 371 -16.22 13.90 -1.07
C GLU A 371 -16.75 15.35 -1.16
N HIS A 372 -16.49 16.05 -2.27
CA HIS A 372 -16.96 17.42 -2.41
C HIS A 372 -18.50 17.54 -2.50
N ALA A 373 -19.19 16.56 -3.09
CA ALA A 373 -20.65 16.53 -3.09
C ALA A 373 -21.20 16.33 -1.66
N ILE A 374 -20.49 15.54 -0.87
CA ILE A 374 -20.79 15.34 0.56
C ILE A 374 -20.62 16.65 1.33
N GLU A 375 -19.55 17.42 1.07
CA GLU A 375 -19.36 18.76 1.65
C GLU A 375 -20.46 19.74 1.25
N MET A 376 -20.87 19.76 -0.02
CA MET A 376 -21.94 20.64 -0.49
C MET A 376 -23.29 20.31 0.17
N LEU A 377 -23.61 19.01 0.34
CA LEU A 377 -24.82 18.59 1.06
C LEU A 377 -24.81 19.08 2.51
N LYS A 378 -23.66 19.06 3.17
CA LYS A 378 -23.49 19.56 4.55
C LYS A 378 -23.65 21.07 4.63
N GLN A 379 -22.99 21.81 3.73
CA GLN A 379 -22.98 23.28 3.78
C GLN A 379 -24.33 23.89 3.38
N GLN A 380 -24.97 23.36 2.33
CA GLN A 380 -26.17 23.97 1.75
C GLN A 380 -27.48 23.42 2.31
N TYR A 381 -27.48 22.14 2.71
CA TYR A 381 -28.69 21.45 3.17
C TYR A 381 -28.58 20.92 4.60
N HIS A 382 -27.49 21.26 5.32
CA HIS A 382 -27.27 20.92 6.73
C HIS A 382 -27.35 19.40 7.02
N TRP A 383 -26.96 18.56 6.05
CA TRP A 383 -26.73 17.16 6.32
C TRP A 383 -25.60 17.02 7.35
N LYS A 384 -25.67 16.00 8.19
CA LYS A 384 -24.70 15.75 9.27
C LYS A 384 -23.47 15.01 8.76
N ASP A 385 -22.36 15.16 9.48
CA ASP A 385 -21.19 14.31 9.30
C ASP A 385 -21.51 12.86 9.68
N GLY A 386 -21.21 11.95 8.77
CA GLY A 386 -21.03 10.54 9.11
C GLY A 386 -19.63 10.26 9.64
N GLU A 387 -19.45 9.08 10.24
CA GLU A 387 -18.20 8.67 10.90
C GLU A 387 -16.97 8.60 9.97
N SER A 388 -17.13 8.70 8.65
CA SER A 388 -16.03 8.44 7.70
C SER A 388 -16.26 9.08 6.33
N GLY A 389 -16.50 10.40 6.32
CA GLY A 389 -16.58 11.18 5.09
C GLY A 389 -17.90 11.02 4.32
N GLU A 390 -18.97 10.55 4.95
CA GLU A 390 -20.33 10.54 4.41
C GLU A 390 -21.14 11.77 4.88
N ALA A 391 -22.22 12.07 4.15
CA ALA A 391 -23.29 12.95 4.62
C ALA A 391 -24.47 12.07 5.08
N ILE A 392 -24.89 12.24 6.33
CA ILE A 392 -26.03 11.54 6.93
C ILE A 392 -27.17 12.53 7.12
N CYS A 393 -28.37 12.13 6.75
CA CYS A 393 -29.58 12.80 7.21
C CYS A 393 -30.36 11.85 8.12
N ASP A 394 -30.51 12.22 9.39
CA ASP A 394 -31.38 11.49 10.32
C ASP A 394 -32.81 11.53 9.77
N VAL A 395 -33.43 10.38 9.48
CA VAL A 395 -34.86 10.40 9.10
C VAL A 395 -35.67 10.48 10.37
N VAL A 396 -36.05 11.71 10.73
CA VAL A 396 -37.12 11.92 11.71
C VAL A 396 -38.49 11.80 11.02
N PHE A 397 -38.60 11.89 9.68
CA PHE A 397 -39.90 11.90 8.98
C PHE A 397 -39.85 11.32 7.55
N PRO A 398 -40.51 10.16 7.29
CA PRO A 398 -40.60 9.55 5.96
C PRO A 398 -41.20 10.46 4.87
N GLU A 399 -42.04 11.44 5.23
CA GLU A 399 -42.63 12.41 4.28
C GLU A 399 -41.59 13.32 3.59
N ARG A 400 -40.37 13.43 4.12
CA ARG A 400 -39.30 14.27 3.54
C ARG A 400 -38.32 13.51 2.66
N LEU A 401 -38.48 12.20 2.47
CA LEU A 401 -37.59 11.39 1.62
C LEU A 401 -37.43 12.02 0.23
N ARG A 402 -38.54 12.49 -0.36
CA ARG A 402 -38.54 13.12 -1.67
C ARG A 402 -37.74 14.42 -1.71
N GLU A 403 -37.76 15.19 -0.62
CA GLU A 403 -36.98 16.42 -0.50
C GLU A 403 -35.49 16.10 -0.48
N TYR A 404 -35.06 15.14 0.34
CA TYR A 404 -33.66 14.73 0.44
C TYR A 404 -33.12 14.12 -0.85
N GLU A 405 -33.93 13.33 -1.56
CA GLU A 405 -33.59 12.86 -2.91
C GLU A 405 -33.36 14.02 -3.88
N LEU A 406 -34.20 15.06 -3.84
CA LEU A 406 -34.06 16.24 -4.69
C LEU A 406 -32.83 17.07 -4.32
N GLN A 407 -32.53 17.22 -3.03
CA GLN A 407 -31.31 17.89 -2.55
C GLN A 407 -30.05 17.16 -3.05
N ALA A 408 -29.99 15.84 -2.84
CA ALA A 408 -28.91 15.01 -3.34
C ALA A 408 -28.81 15.17 -4.87
N LEU A 409 -29.91 15.05 -5.60
CA LEU A 409 -29.91 15.12 -7.06
C LEU A 409 -29.44 16.46 -7.59
N ALA A 410 -29.81 17.56 -6.92
CA ALA A 410 -29.33 18.89 -7.24
C ALA A 410 -27.80 19.00 -7.04
N ILE A 411 -27.26 18.49 -5.93
CA ILE A 411 -25.81 18.48 -5.70
C ILE A 411 -25.07 17.61 -6.70
N SER A 412 -25.61 16.44 -7.03
CA SER A 412 -24.99 15.53 -7.98
C SER A 412 -24.97 16.08 -9.41
N LEU A 413 -26.02 16.79 -9.82
CA LEU A 413 -26.03 17.51 -11.10
C LEU A 413 -24.95 18.59 -11.14
N ARG A 414 -24.78 19.32 -10.04
CA ARG A 414 -23.73 20.33 -9.87
C ARG A 414 -22.33 19.70 -9.92
N GLN A 415 -22.15 18.53 -9.33
CA GLN A 415 -20.89 17.79 -9.35
C GLN A 415 -20.55 17.19 -10.73
N GLU A 416 -21.55 16.68 -11.45
CA GLU A 416 -21.41 16.21 -12.83
C GLU A 416 -20.92 17.37 -13.72
N TYR A 417 -21.51 18.57 -13.55
CA TYR A 417 -21.09 19.78 -14.24
C TYR A 417 -19.62 20.14 -13.94
N VAL A 418 -19.23 20.20 -12.67
CA VAL A 418 -17.85 20.53 -12.26
C VAL A 418 -16.85 19.50 -12.81
N THR A 419 -17.17 18.21 -12.73
CA THR A 419 -16.32 17.13 -13.24
C THR A 419 -16.15 17.20 -14.76
N GLU A 420 -17.26 17.35 -15.50
CA GLU A 420 -17.21 17.45 -16.96
C GLU A 420 -16.54 18.74 -17.42
N MET A 421 -16.78 19.87 -16.75
CA MET A 421 -16.10 21.12 -17.05
C MET A 421 -14.58 20.98 -16.83
N ASN A 422 -14.15 20.37 -15.72
CA ASN A 422 -12.74 20.09 -15.48
C ASN A 422 -12.12 19.22 -16.57
N ALA A 423 -12.76 18.11 -16.93
CA ALA A 423 -12.27 17.20 -17.97
C ALA A 423 -12.21 17.90 -19.34
N LEU A 424 -13.25 18.67 -19.68
CA LEU A 424 -13.36 19.42 -20.93
C LEU A 424 -12.25 20.47 -21.04
N LEU A 425 -12.00 21.25 -19.99
CA LEU A 425 -10.93 22.25 -19.97
C LEU A 425 -9.54 21.60 -20.07
N ALA A 426 -9.32 20.46 -19.40
CA ALA A 426 -8.07 19.72 -19.56
C ALA A 426 -7.88 19.24 -21.01
N SER A 427 -8.93 18.76 -21.65
CA SER A 427 -8.90 18.31 -23.05
C SER A 427 -8.72 19.46 -24.05
N ASN A 428 -9.17 20.67 -23.70
CA ASN A 428 -9.08 21.85 -24.56
C ASN A 428 -7.67 22.44 -24.66
N LYS A 429 -6.71 22.06 -23.80
CA LYS A 429 -5.34 22.63 -23.74
C LYS A 429 -4.57 22.58 -25.07
N ASN A 430 -4.92 21.66 -25.97
CA ASN A 430 -4.27 21.47 -27.28
C ASN A 430 -5.22 21.65 -28.48
N LEU A 431 -6.39 22.29 -28.28
CA LEU A 431 -7.38 22.51 -29.33
C LEU A 431 -7.36 23.94 -29.86
N SER A 432 -7.92 24.13 -31.06
CA SER A 432 -8.15 25.48 -31.59
C SER A 432 -9.15 26.25 -30.72
N VAL A 433 -8.98 27.57 -30.63
CA VAL A 433 -9.84 28.44 -29.81
C VAL A 433 -11.32 28.29 -30.15
N ALA A 434 -11.65 28.20 -31.44
CA ALA A 434 -13.04 27.99 -31.89
C ALA A 434 -13.63 26.66 -31.42
N LYS A 435 -12.83 25.59 -31.42
CA LYS A 435 -13.27 24.27 -30.97
C LYS A 435 -13.39 24.21 -29.45
N ALA A 436 -12.44 24.81 -28.73
CA ALA A 436 -12.50 24.95 -27.28
C ALA A 436 -13.76 25.72 -26.83
N TYR A 437 -14.08 26.84 -27.48
CA TYR A 437 -15.31 27.60 -27.25
C TYR A 437 -16.56 26.77 -27.54
N GLY A 438 -16.61 26.10 -28.70
CA GLY A 438 -17.74 25.24 -29.10
C GLY A 438 -18.03 24.15 -28.07
N ASN A 439 -16.98 23.47 -27.58
CA ASN A 439 -17.08 22.45 -26.54
C ASN A 439 -17.70 23.01 -25.24
N VAL A 440 -17.24 24.17 -24.76
CA VAL A 440 -17.80 24.81 -23.55
C VAL A 440 -19.27 25.17 -23.77
N LYS A 441 -19.61 25.77 -24.91
CA LYS A 441 -20.99 26.13 -25.28
C LYS A 441 -21.91 24.90 -25.32
N GLU A 442 -21.45 23.79 -25.88
CA GLU A 442 -22.20 22.53 -25.90
C GLU A 442 -22.46 22.01 -24.49
N LEU A 443 -21.45 22.05 -23.61
CA LEU A 443 -21.59 21.64 -22.21
C LEU A 443 -22.60 22.54 -21.46
N VAL A 444 -22.50 23.85 -21.63
CA VAL A 444 -23.42 24.82 -21.01
C VAL A 444 -24.87 24.58 -21.43
N ASN A 445 -25.12 24.34 -22.72
CA ASN A 445 -26.45 24.00 -23.22
C ASN A 445 -26.94 22.64 -22.68
N LYS A 446 -26.06 21.64 -22.61
CA LYS A 446 -26.38 20.32 -22.04
C LYS A 446 -26.85 20.44 -20.58
N TYR A 447 -26.25 21.30 -19.77
CA TYR A 447 -26.63 21.43 -18.36
C TYR A 447 -27.81 22.38 -18.12
N SER A 448 -28.00 23.35 -19.01
CA SER A 448 -29.24 24.15 -19.03
C SER A 448 -30.48 23.29 -19.31
N THR A 449 -30.39 22.34 -20.25
CA THR A 449 -31.50 21.38 -20.49
C THR A 449 -31.74 20.42 -19.33
N LYS A 450 -30.75 20.22 -18.46
CA LYS A 450 -30.86 19.49 -17.19
C LYS A 450 -31.33 20.36 -16.01
N SER A 451 -31.81 21.59 -16.27
CA SER A 451 -32.30 22.56 -15.27
C SER A 451 -31.22 23.23 -14.40
N LEU A 452 -29.93 23.15 -14.76
CA LEU A 452 -28.87 23.92 -14.09
C LEU A 452 -28.80 25.33 -14.69
N GLN A 453 -29.33 26.32 -13.97
CA GLN A 453 -29.48 27.70 -14.46
C GLN A 453 -28.15 28.43 -14.60
N MET A 454 -28.16 29.58 -15.28
CA MET A 454 -26.97 30.37 -15.55
C MET A 454 -26.22 30.73 -14.26
N GLU A 455 -26.91 31.28 -13.27
CA GLU A 455 -26.34 31.72 -12.00
C GLU A 455 -25.70 30.55 -11.25
N ASP A 456 -26.34 29.38 -11.27
CA ASP A 456 -25.79 28.15 -10.68
C ASP A 456 -24.52 27.71 -11.43
N GLN A 457 -24.53 27.68 -12.77
CA GLN A 457 -23.37 27.30 -13.57
C GLN A 457 -22.18 28.23 -13.32
N ILE A 458 -22.42 29.54 -13.18
CA ILE A 458 -21.38 30.54 -12.88
C ILE A 458 -20.83 30.34 -11.47
N ALA A 459 -21.69 30.14 -10.46
CA ALA A 459 -21.28 29.93 -9.09
C ALA A 459 -20.41 28.66 -8.92
N LEU A 460 -20.64 27.62 -9.72
CA LEU A 460 -19.86 26.38 -9.68
C LEU A 460 -18.46 26.51 -10.29
N LEU A 461 -18.15 27.58 -11.03
CA LEU A 461 -16.82 27.77 -11.61
C LEU A 461 -15.73 27.89 -10.54
N ASP A 462 -16.08 28.33 -9.33
CA ASP A 462 -15.18 28.37 -8.18
C ASP A 462 -14.67 26.99 -7.73
N LEU A 463 -15.38 25.92 -8.12
CA LEU A 463 -15.06 24.55 -7.78
C LEU A 463 -14.31 23.81 -8.90
N VAL A 464 -14.02 24.50 -10.02
CA VAL A 464 -13.36 23.93 -11.19
C VAL A 464 -11.84 24.11 -11.08
N ASP A 465 -11.13 23.07 -10.65
CA ASP A 465 -9.66 23.04 -10.49
C ASP A 465 -8.85 23.55 -11.69
N ASN A 466 -9.33 23.37 -12.93
CA ASN A 466 -8.65 23.86 -14.12
C ASN A 466 -8.84 25.37 -14.38
N LEU A 467 -9.61 26.08 -13.55
CA LEU A 467 -9.88 27.53 -13.64
C LEU A 467 -9.25 28.32 -12.48
N LYS A 468 -7.97 28.09 -12.18
CA LYS A 468 -7.26 28.81 -11.09
C LYS A 468 -6.93 30.28 -11.39
N ASN A 469 -7.14 30.75 -12.62
CA ASN A 469 -6.86 32.14 -13.02
C ASN A 469 -8.18 32.88 -13.28
N GLU A 470 -8.35 34.04 -12.62
CA GLU A 470 -9.50 34.94 -12.76
C GLU A 470 -9.83 35.28 -14.23
N ASN A 471 -8.82 35.44 -15.09
CA ASN A 471 -9.03 35.74 -16.51
C ASN A 471 -9.67 34.56 -17.26
N ALA A 472 -9.29 33.33 -16.92
CA ALA A 472 -9.87 32.13 -17.52
C ALA A 472 -11.30 31.91 -17.00
N LYS A 473 -11.53 32.11 -15.70
CA LYS A 473 -12.87 32.05 -15.09
C LYS A 473 -13.82 33.06 -15.73
N THR A 474 -13.40 34.33 -15.85
CA THR A 474 -14.17 35.39 -16.52
C THR A 474 -14.48 35.03 -17.97
N SER A 475 -13.54 34.40 -18.68
CA SER A 475 -13.77 33.96 -20.06
C SER A 475 -14.84 32.87 -20.15
N ILE A 476 -14.82 31.88 -19.25
CA ILE A 476 -15.87 30.84 -19.20
C ILE A 476 -17.22 31.43 -18.76
N GLU A 477 -17.23 32.33 -17.78
CA GLU A 477 -18.44 33.06 -17.36
C GLU A 477 -19.09 33.80 -18.54
N ASN A 478 -18.29 34.50 -19.34
CA ASN A 478 -18.76 35.18 -20.54
C ASN A 478 -19.37 34.22 -21.57
N ILE A 479 -18.78 33.04 -21.77
CA ILE A 479 -19.33 32.01 -22.65
C ILE A 479 -20.67 31.51 -22.11
N ILE A 480 -20.80 31.30 -20.80
CA ILE A 480 -22.05 30.89 -20.15
C ILE A 480 -23.14 31.95 -20.38
N ARG A 481 -22.84 33.22 -20.09
CA ARG A 481 -23.76 34.35 -20.27
C ARG A 481 -24.20 34.48 -21.72
N GLU A 482 -23.26 34.45 -22.67
CA GLU A 482 -23.55 34.53 -24.11
C GLU A 482 -24.40 33.34 -24.60
N THR A 483 -24.18 32.15 -24.02
CA THR A 483 -24.88 30.94 -24.45
C THR A 483 -26.31 30.89 -23.92
N LEU A 484 -26.54 31.30 -22.67
CA LEU A 484 -27.82 31.13 -21.97
C LEU A 484 -28.69 32.39 -21.99
N THR A 485 -28.15 33.53 -22.39
CA THR A 485 -28.87 34.81 -22.46
C THR A 485 -28.72 35.48 -23.82
N THR A 486 -29.47 36.55 -24.06
CA THR A 486 -29.28 37.45 -25.20
C THR A 486 -28.26 38.56 -24.92
N GLU A 487 -27.57 38.49 -23.77
CA GLU A 487 -26.55 39.45 -23.37
C GLU A 487 -25.18 38.95 -23.85
N SER A 488 -24.74 39.49 -24.98
CA SER A 488 -23.33 39.36 -25.36
C SER A 488 -22.51 40.35 -24.53
N PRO A 489 -21.45 39.92 -23.83
CA PRO A 489 -20.49 40.83 -23.22
C PRO A 489 -19.76 41.70 -24.27
N PHE A 490 -19.92 41.39 -25.56
CA PHE A 490 -19.38 42.13 -26.70
C PHE A 490 -20.41 43.04 -27.40
N ARG A 491 -21.53 43.41 -26.75
CA ARG A 491 -22.55 44.32 -27.34
C ARG A 491 -21.95 45.58 -27.98
N SER A 492 -20.82 46.07 -27.48
CA SER A 492 -20.07 47.21 -28.02
C SER A 492 -19.57 47.02 -29.46
N PHE A 493 -19.47 45.79 -29.97
CA PHE A 493 -19.16 45.51 -31.38
C PHE A 493 -20.40 45.59 -32.31
N GLY A 494 -21.61 45.47 -31.78
CA GLY A 494 -22.85 45.65 -32.55
C GLY A 494 -23.04 47.09 -33.02
N GLU A 495 -22.54 48.06 -32.25
CA GLU A 495 -22.58 49.49 -32.60
C GLU A 495 -21.61 49.87 -33.74
N LEU A 496 -20.57 49.06 -34.02
CA LEU A 496 -19.66 49.28 -35.14
C LEU A 496 -20.31 49.05 -36.52
N PHE A 497 -21.45 48.36 -36.57
CA PHE A 497 -22.14 48.01 -37.82
C PHE A 497 -23.46 48.77 -38.04
N HIS A 498 -23.83 49.72 -37.18
CA HIS A 498 -24.88 50.69 -37.52
C HIS A 498 -24.36 51.72 -38.52
N LYS A 499 -24.40 51.35 -39.81
CA LYS A 499 -24.37 52.33 -40.90
C LYS A 499 -25.57 53.26 -40.73
N ARG A 500 -25.24 54.50 -40.37
CA ARG A 500 -26.11 55.68 -40.48
C ARG A 500 -26.87 55.64 -41.79
N GLY A 501 -28.19 55.82 -41.71
CA GLY A 501 -29.03 56.04 -42.88
C GLY A 501 -28.49 57.18 -43.75
N ARG A 502 -28.46 56.92 -45.05
CA ARG A 502 -28.95 57.82 -46.08
C ARG A 502 -29.74 56.99 -47.07
#